data_AF-A0A923T6T1-F1
#
_entry.id   AF-A0A923T6T1-F1
#
_cell.length_a   1.000
_cell.length_b   1.000
_cell.length_c   1.000
_cell.angle_alpha   90.00
_cell.angle_beta   90.00
_cell.angle_gamma   90.00
#
_symmetry.space_group_name_H-M   'P 1'
#
loop_
_entity.id
_entity.type
_entity.pdbx_description
1 polymer ?
#
loop_
_entity_poly.entity_id
_entity_poly.type
_entity_poly.pdbx_seq_one_letter_code
_entity_poly.pdbx_strand_id
1 'polypeptide(L)'
;MLFTAIGTVSHEYGHIAVANFFGYETTLHYGSMNYFPAGYLQDDDLKSLRSLTKDFAGTEYDLWPEEIKEKAKAYNNILQNRYWNAQTNNALYVTMGGPLQTIFTGALGLIILVLRKNSIHQNGLKILDWLAVFLGLFWLREIFNLAASIGGEIILPDGSWFAGDEYHISQALNLWEGTVPIALGILGMTASFYIVFKIIPQKLQLTFVLSGMLGGIMGYVLWMHIIGPKILP
;
A
#
# COMPACT_ATOMS: atom_id res chain seq x y z
N MET A 1 -5.59 14.56 -7.30
CA MET A 1 -6.80 14.43 -6.47
C MET A 1 -7.49 13.08 -6.70
N LEU A 2 -8.33 12.88 -7.74
CA LEU A 2 -9.07 11.61 -7.92
C LEU A 2 -8.16 10.38 -8.01
N PHE A 3 -7.04 10.49 -8.73
CA PHE A 3 -6.08 9.40 -8.88
C PHE A 3 -5.39 8.98 -7.57
N THR A 4 -5.42 9.82 -6.52
CA THR A 4 -4.93 9.42 -5.20
C THR A 4 -5.85 8.36 -4.59
N ALA A 5 -7.17 8.61 -4.59
CA ALA A 5 -8.16 7.64 -4.11
C ALA A 5 -8.15 6.37 -4.98
N ILE A 6 -8.14 6.52 -6.31
CA ILE A 6 -8.09 5.39 -7.24
C ILE A 6 -6.82 4.56 -7.00
N GLY A 7 -5.66 5.21 -6.87
CA GLY A 7 -4.39 4.53 -6.64
C GLY A 7 -4.34 3.79 -5.31
N THR A 8 -4.84 4.40 -4.23
CA THR A 8 -4.93 3.73 -2.92
C THR A 8 -5.85 2.53 -2.99
N VAL A 9 -7.09 2.71 -3.46
CA VAL A 9 -8.06 1.61 -3.52
C VAL A 9 -7.60 0.51 -4.47
N SER A 10 -7.00 0.83 -5.61
CA SER A 10 -6.49 -0.18 -6.54
C SER A 10 -5.31 -0.97 -5.96
N HIS A 11 -4.45 -0.31 -5.17
CA HIS A 11 -3.35 -0.98 -4.45
C HIS A 11 -3.90 -1.98 -3.45
N GLU A 12 -4.90 -1.58 -2.65
CA GLU A 12 -5.58 -2.48 -1.72
C GLU A 12 -6.28 -3.65 -2.44
N TYR A 13 -6.87 -3.40 -3.61
CA TYR A 13 -7.41 -4.47 -4.45
C TYR A 13 -6.33 -5.45 -4.95
N GLY A 14 -5.09 -5.00 -5.11
CA GLY A 14 -3.94 -5.87 -5.41
C GLY A 14 -3.71 -6.90 -4.31
N HIS A 15 -3.69 -6.46 -3.05
CA HIS A 15 -3.63 -7.35 -1.89
C HIS A 15 -4.83 -8.31 -1.83
N ILE A 16 -6.04 -7.77 -1.99
CA ILE A 16 -7.29 -8.55 -1.95
C ILE A 16 -7.33 -9.62 -3.03
N ALA A 17 -6.86 -9.33 -4.25
CA ALA A 17 -6.85 -10.30 -5.34
C ALA A 17 -5.97 -11.51 -4.98
N VAL A 18 -4.79 -11.27 -4.39
CA VAL A 18 -3.90 -12.35 -3.97
C VAL A 18 -4.46 -13.08 -2.75
N ALA A 19 -5.01 -12.36 -1.77
CA ALA A 19 -5.63 -12.96 -0.59
C ALA A 19 -6.82 -13.88 -0.98
N ASN A 20 -7.70 -13.43 -1.86
CA ASN A 20 -8.80 -14.25 -2.36
C ASN A 20 -8.31 -15.47 -3.14
N PHE A 21 -7.22 -15.35 -3.91
CA PHE A 21 -6.63 -16.49 -4.63
C PHE A 21 -6.19 -17.61 -3.66
N PHE A 22 -5.70 -17.25 -2.48
CA PHE A 22 -5.33 -18.21 -1.43
C PHE A 22 -6.49 -18.59 -0.49
N GLY A 23 -7.71 -18.12 -0.75
CA GLY A 23 -8.90 -18.47 0.03
C GLY A 23 -9.04 -17.74 1.37
N TYR A 24 -8.40 -16.57 1.54
CA TYR A 24 -8.65 -15.71 2.69
C TYR A 24 -9.97 -14.93 2.53
N GLU A 25 -10.64 -14.69 3.64
CA GLU A 25 -11.74 -13.72 3.74
C GLU A 25 -11.16 -12.31 3.87
N THR A 26 -11.55 -11.40 2.98
CA THR A 26 -11.00 -10.04 2.92
C THR A 26 -12.03 -8.96 3.23
N THR A 27 -11.61 -7.91 3.92
CA THR A 27 -12.40 -6.68 4.12
C THR A 27 -11.60 -5.48 3.65
N LEU A 28 -12.17 -4.69 2.74
CA LEU A 28 -11.58 -3.45 2.26
C LEU A 28 -11.92 -2.29 3.20
N HIS A 29 -10.90 -1.53 3.58
CA HIS A 29 -11.00 -0.26 4.30
C HIS A 29 -10.54 0.89 3.41
N TYR A 30 -10.81 2.13 3.81
CA TYR A 30 -10.51 3.29 2.95
C TYR A 30 -9.01 3.49 2.65
N GLY A 31 -8.12 3.01 3.52
CA GLY A 31 -6.67 3.17 3.40
C GLY A 31 -5.87 1.90 3.66
N SER A 32 -6.56 0.75 3.75
CA SER A 32 -5.94 -0.55 4.03
C SER A 32 -6.91 -1.68 3.66
N MET A 33 -6.48 -2.92 3.86
CA MET A 33 -7.36 -4.07 3.87
C MET A 33 -7.00 -4.98 5.05
N ASN A 34 -7.97 -5.79 5.46
CA ASN A 34 -7.76 -6.89 6.39
C ASN A 34 -8.01 -8.21 5.66
N TYR A 35 -7.26 -9.24 6.01
CA TYR A 35 -7.49 -10.59 5.50
C TYR A 35 -7.34 -11.61 6.61
N PHE A 36 -8.22 -12.61 6.61
CA PHE A 36 -8.24 -13.67 7.61
C PHE A 36 -8.45 -15.03 6.93
N PRO A 37 -7.84 -16.12 7.42
CA PRO A 37 -8.12 -17.46 6.95
C PRO A 37 -9.62 -17.77 7.04
N ALA A 38 -10.14 -18.52 6.07
CA ALA A 38 -11.54 -18.94 6.08
C ALA A 38 -11.92 -19.60 7.41
N GLY A 39 -13.05 -19.21 7.98
CA GLY A 39 -13.53 -19.73 9.27
C GLY A 39 -12.91 -19.07 10.51
N TYR A 40 -11.86 -18.26 10.38
CA TYR A 40 -11.20 -17.61 11.53
C TYR A 40 -12.16 -16.72 12.31
N LEU A 41 -12.94 -15.89 11.62
CA LEU A 41 -13.86 -14.94 12.26
C LEU A 41 -15.01 -15.63 13.00
N GLN A 42 -15.32 -16.88 12.65
CA GLN A 42 -16.39 -17.68 13.24
C GLN A 42 -15.88 -18.65 14.31
N ASP A 43 -14.57 -18.73 14.54
CA ASP A 43 -13.94 -19.64 15.50
C ASP A 43 -14.36 -19.34 16.96
N ASP A 44 -14.71 -20.38 17.70
CA ASP A 44 -15.18 -20.24 19.09
C ASP A 44 -14.07 -19.83 20.06
N ASP A 45 -12.81 -20.19 19.80
CA ASP A 45 -11.65 -19.73 20.56
C ASP A 45 -11.43 -18.21 20.34
N LEU A 46 -11.67 -17.72 19.11
CA LEU A 46 -11.61 -16.28 18.82
C LEU A 46 -12.74 -15.52 19.52
N LYS A 47 -13.97 -16.05 19.52
CA LYS A 47 -15.10 -15.45 20.27
C LYS A 47 -14.81 -15.43 21.77
N SER A 48 -14.24 -16.51 22.30
CA SER A 48 -13.87 -16.63 23.71
C SER A 48 -12.78 -15.64 24.09
N LEU A 49 -11.74 -15.50 23.25
CA LEU A 49 -10.71 -14.48 23.40
C LEU A 49 -11.31 -13.07 23.40
N ARG A 50 -12.15 -12.73 22.42
CA ARG A 50 -12.80 -11.41 22.35
C ARG A 50 -13.66 -11.12 23.56
N SER A 51 -14.38 -12.12 24.08
CA SER A 51 -15.17 -11.98 25.30
C SER A 51 -14.30 -11.77 26.53
N LEU A 52 -13.18 -12.49 26.63
CA LEU A 52 -12.22 -12.39 27.73
C LEU A 52 -11.57 -11.00 27.80
N THR A 53 -11.22 -10.43 26.64
CA THR A 53 -10.48 -9.17 26.56
C THR A 53 -11.38 -7.93 26.41
N LYS A 54 -12.72 -8.12 26.37
CA LYS A 54 -13.67 -7.03 26.08
C LYS A 54 -13.56 -5.87 27.07
N ASP A 55 -13.42 -6.18 28.35
CA ASP A 55 -13.36 -5.17 29.43
C ASP A 55 -12.01 -4.45 29.50
N PHE A 56 -11.01 -4.94 28.75
CA PHE A 56 -9.68 -4.37 28.64
C PHE A 56 -9.44 -3.71 27.27
N ALA A 57 -10.48 -3.57 26.45
CA ALA A 57 -10.39 -2.88 25.17
C ALA A 57 -10.05 -1.41 25.39
N GLY A 58 -8.81 -1.02 25.08
CA GLY A 58 -8.32 0.35 25.23
C GLY A 58 -7.41 0.59 26.45
N THR A 59 -7.11 -0.44 27.24
CA THR A 59 -6.04 -0.38 28.25
C THR A 59 -4.75 -0.99 27.71
N GLU A 60 -3.60 -0.44 28.10
CA GLU A 60 -2.30 -1.00 27.72
C GLU A 60 -2.18 -2.45 28.19
N TYR A 61 -1.68 -3.33 27.30
CA TYR A 61 -1.58 -4.76 27.55
C TYR A 61 -0.80 -5.08 28.84
N ASP A 62 0.25 -4.30 29.13
CA ASP A 62 1.07 -4.49 30.33
C ASP A 62 0.32 -4.27 31.64
N LEU A 63 -0.78 -3.51 31.61
CA LEU A 63 -1.64 -3.26 32.76
C LEU A 63 -2.69 -4.36 32.99
N TRP A 64 -2.79 -5.34 32.09
CA TRP A 64 -3.79 -6.41 32.21
C TRP A 64 -3.44 -7.35 33.37
N PRO A 65 -4.44 -7.94 34.05
CA PRO A 65 -4.19 -8.97 35.06
C PRO A 65 -3.45 -10.16 34.45
N GLU A 66 -2.46 -10.70 35.17
CA GLU A 66 -1.57 -11.75 34.65
C GLU A 66 -2.34 -13.00 34.21
N GLU A 67 -3.38 -13.38 34.96
CA GLU A 67 -4.26 -14.51 34.59
C GLU A 67 -4.97 -14.31 33.24
N ILE A 68 -5.36 -13.06 32.93
CA ILE A 68 -6.00 -12.71 31.66
C ILE A 68 -4.97 -12.74 30.54
N LYS A 69 -3.76 -12.21 30.76
CA LYS A 69 -2.66 -12.26 29.80
C LYS A 69 -2.30 -13.70 29.44
N GLU A 70 -2.16 -14.58 30.43
CA GLU A 70 -1.83 -15.98 30.18
C GLU A 70 -2.92 -16.70 29.38
N LYS A 71 -4.20 -16.50 29.73
CA LYS A 71 -5.32 -17.08 28.99
C LYS A 71 -5.41 -16.52 27.56
N ALA A 72 -5.24 -15.21 27.39
CA ALA A 72 -5.25 -14.57 26.07
C ALA A 72 -4.10 -15.08 25.19
N LYS A 73 -2.90 -15.21 25.77
CA LYS A 73 -1.73 -15.79 25.09
C LYS A 73 -1.97 -17.25 24.71
N ALA A 74 -2.61 -18.05 25.57
CA ALA A 74 -2.97 -19.42 25.25
C ALA A 74 -3.92 -19.50 24.05
N TYR A 75 -5.00 -18.72 24.03
CA TYR A 75 -5.91 -18.64 22.88
C TYR A 75 -5.20 -18.18 21.60
N ASN A 76 -4.37 -17.13 21.68
CA ASN A 76 -3.59 -16.65 20.54
C ASN A 76 -2.65 -17.74 19.98
N ASN A 77 -1.96 -18.47 20.83
CA ASN A 77 -1.10 -19.56 20.40
C ASN A 77 -1.89 -20.68 19.70
N ILE A 78 -3.07 -21.02 20.21
CA ILE A 78 -3.96 -22.02 19.59
C ILE A 78 -4.40 -21.54 18.21
N LEU A 79 -4.90 -20.31 18.11
CA LEU A 79 -5.37 -19.71 16.86
C LEU A 79 -4.23 -19.57 15.84
N GLN A 80 -3.06 -19.12 16.27
CA GLN A 80 -1.88 -18.97 15.41
C GLN A 80 -1.44 -20.32 14.84
N ASN A 81 -1.36 -21.37 15.67
CA ASN A 81 -1.02 -22.71 15.21
C ASN A 81 -2.08 -23.31 14.28
N ARG A 82 -3.36 -23.00 14.51
CA ARG A 82 -4.47 -23.49 13.69
C ARG A 82 -4.51 -22.85 12.30
N TYR A 83 -4.25 -21.54 12.22
CA TYR A 83 -4.57 -20.74 11.04
C TYR A 83 -3.34 -20.13 10.32
N TRP A 84 -2.29 -19.78 11.06
CA TRP A 84 -1.05 -19.18 10.52
C TRP A 84 0.15 -20.09 10.78
N ASN A 85 0.05 -21.34 10.35
CA ASN A 85 1.18 -22.26 10.37
C ASN A 85 2.11 -22.01 9.16
N ALA A 86 3.32 -22.56 9.20
CA ALA A 86 4.32 -22.36 8.13
C ALA A 86 3.87 -22.85 6.74
N GLN A 87 2.82 -23.67 6.65
CA GLN A 87 2.28 -24.19 5.40
C GLN A 87 1.16 -23.30 4.83
N THR A 88 0.48 -22.52 5.68
CA THR A 88 -0.63 -21.64 5.30
C THR A 88 -0.28 -20.17 5.28
N ASN A 89 0.94 -19.79 5.69
CA ASN A 89 1.32 -18.38 5.76
C ASN A 89 1.71 -17.81 4.39
N ASN A 90 0.72 -17.33 3.64
CA ASN A 90 0.91 -16.66 2.35
C ASN A 90 1.07 -15.13 2.48
N ALA A 91 1.37 -14.62 3.69
CA ALA A 91 1.42 -13.19 3.96
C ALA A 91 2.34 -12.44 3.00
N LEU A 92 3.52 -12.99 2.70
CA LEU A 92 4.46 -12.39 1.74
C LEU A 92 3.82 -12.15 0.38
N TYR A 93 3.11 -13.14 -0.17
CA TYR A 93 2.45 -13.01 -1.47
C TYR A 93 1.34 -11.97 -1.42
N VAL A 94 0.56 -11.95 -0.34
CA VAL A 94 -0.49 -10.94 -0.14
C VAL A 94 0.13 -9.55 -0.10
N THR A 95 1.18 -9.33 0.69
CA THR A 95 1.91 -8.05 0.75
C THR A 95 2.48 -7.64 -0.60
N MET A 96 2.98 -8.58 -1.41
CA MET A 96 3.44 -8.26 -2.77
C MET A 96 2.32 -7.83 -3.72
N GLY A 97 1.06 -8.20 -3.45
CA GLY A 97 -0.08 -7.92 -4.33
C GLY A 97 -0.30 -6.43 -4.62
N GLY A 98 -0.18 -5.58 -3.61
CA GLY A 98 -0.31 -4.13 -3.75
C GLY A 98 0.78 -3.51 -4.63
N PRO A 99 2.06 -3.61 -4.25
CA PRO A 99 3.18 -3.09 -5.05
C PRO A 99 3.22 -3.66 -6.47
N LEU A 100 2.88 -4.95 -6.67
CA LEU A 100 2.80 -5.50 -8.02
C LEU A 100 1.67 -4.88 -8.84
N GLN A 101 0.52 -4.58 -8.24
CA GLN A 101 -0.59 -3.90 -8.92
C GLN A 101 -0.21 -2.48 -9.36
N THR A 102 0.48 -1.73 -8.50
CA THR A 102 0.92 -0.36 -8.80
C THR A 102 2.00 -0.34 -9.87
N ILE A 103 2.99 -1.23 -9.76
CA ILE A 103 4.04 -1.43 -10.76
C ILE A 103 3.43 -1.83 -12.11
N PHE A 104 2.48 -2.77 -12.13
CA PHE A 104 1.84 -3.21 -13.35
C PHE A 104 1.06 -2.09 -14.03
N THR A 105 0.28 -1.33 -13.26
CA THR A 105 -0.51 -0.20 -13.78
C THR A 105 0.41 0.91 -14.31
N GLY A 106 1.48 1.22 -13.57
CA GLY A 106 2.52 2.15 -13.97
C GLY A 106 3.24 1.72 -15.25
N ALA A 107 3.61 0.45 -15.34
CA ALA A 107 4.27 -0.13 -16.50
C ALA A 107 3.37 -0.08 -17.75
N LEU A 108 2.08 -0.39 -17.63
CA LEU A 108 1.12 -0.25 -18.74
C LEU A 108 1.04 1.20 -19.24
N GLY A 109 0.96 2.16 -18.32
CA GLY A 109 1.01 3.58 -18.67
C GLY A 109 2.27 3.94 -19.45
N LEU A 110 3.45 3.54 -18.94
CA LEU A 110 4.73 3.77 -19.61
C LEU A 110 4.79 3.14 -21.00
N ILE A 111 4.37 1.89 -21.16
CA ILE A 111 4.37 1.19 -22.45
C ILE A 111 3.54 1.97 -23.47
N ILE A 112 2.33 2.39 -23.09
CA ILE A 112 1.44 3.18 -23.98
C ILE A 112 2.13 4.48 -24.41
N LEU A 113 2.78 5.19 -23.48
CA LEU A 113 3.48 6.45 -23.78
C LEU A 113 4.69 6.24 -24.69
N VAL A 114 5.48 5.19 -24.47
CA VAL A 114 6.66 4.88 -25.30
C VAL A 114 6.22 4.56 -26.73
N LEU A 115 5.14 3.80 -26.91
CA LEU A 115 4.60 3.47 -28.23
C LEU A 115 4.04 4.70 -28.94
N ARG A 116 3.45 5.65 -28.20
CA ARG A 116 2.82 6.85 -28.76
C ARG A 116 3.74 8.07 -28.83
N LYS A 117 4.98 7.97 -28.35
CA LYS A 117 5.94 9.09 -28.26
C LYS A 117 6.07 9.90 -29.56
N ASN A 118 6.16 9.22 -30.71
CA ASN A 118 6.35 9.88 -32.01
C ASN A 118 5.10 10.68 -32.40
N SER A 119 3.90 10.12 -32.14
CA SER A 119 2.64 10.82 -32.36
C SER A 119 2.47 12.00 -31.40
N ILE A 120 2.92 11.88 -30.15
CA ILE A 120 2.86 12.96 -29.15
C ILE A 120 3.75 14.13 -29.56
N HIS A 121 4.95 13.85 -30.07
CA HIS A 121 5.84 14.92 -30.56
C HIS A 121 5.29 15.67 -31.77
N GLN A 122 4.56 14.99 -32.66
CA GLN A 122 4.00 15.61 -33.87
C GLN A 122 2.65 16.30 -33.62
N ASN A 123 1.76 15.67 -32.85
CA ASN A 123 0.36 16.08 -32.70
C ASN A 123 0.03 16.65 -31.32
N GLY A 124 0.99 16.69 -30.40
CA GLY A 124 0.76 17.00 -28.99
C GLY A 124 0.09 15.87 -28.20
N LEU A 125 -0.10 16.10 -26.90
CA LEU A 125 -0.77 15.16 -26.00
C LEU A 125 -2.29 15.19 -26.20
N LYS A 126 -2.89 14.05 -26.55
CA LYS A 126 -4.35 13.88 -26.57
C LYS A 126 -4.85 13.41 -25.21
N ILE A 127 -6.17 13.39 -25.03
CA ILE A 127 -6.82 12.94 -23.78
C ILE A 127 -6.36 11.53 -23.37
N LEU A 128 -6.26 10.60 -24.32
CA LEU A 128 -5.78 9.23 -24.04
C LEU A 128 -4.30 9.20 -23.62
N ASP A 129 -3.48 10.11 -24.14
CA ASP A 129 -2.07 10.23 -23.73
C ASP A 129 -1.99 10.76 -22.31
N TRP A 130 -2.85 11.71 -21.92
CA TRP A 130 -2.95 12.18 -20.54
C TRP A 130 -3.38 11.08 -19.57
N LEU A 131 -4.35 10.24 -19.95
CA LEU A 131 -4.70 9.06 -19.14
C LEU A 131 -3.50 8.13 -18.97
N ALA A 132 -2.74 7.87 -20.03
CA ALA A 132 -1.53 7.05 -19.95
C ALA A 132 -0.43 7.71 -19.08
N VAL A 133 -0.32 9.04 -19.09
CA VAL A 133 0.53 9.79 -18.14
C VAL A 133 0.08 9.53 -16.70
N PHE A 134 -1.21 9.66 -16.40
CA PHE A 134 -1.69 9.41 -15.03
C PHE A 134 -1.52 7.96 -14.59
N LEU A 135 -1.71 6.98 -15.48
CA LEU A 135 -1.40 5.57 -15.19
C LEU A 135 0.09 5.37 -14.95
N GLY A 136 0.96 5.95 -15.79
CA GLY A 136 2.40 5.89 -15.63
C GLY A 136 2.90 6.51 -14.33
N LEU A 137 2.18 7.49 -13.79
CA LEU A 137 2.48 8.11 -12.50
C LEU A 137 2.10 7.24 -11.28
N PHE A 138 1.55 6.04 -11.44
CA PHE A 138 1.37 5.11 -10.31
C PHE A 138 2.71 4.74 -9.64
N TRP A 139 3.80 4.79 -10.40
CA TRP A 139 5.17 4.69 -9.88
C TRP A 139 5.53 5.75 -8.82
N LEU A 140 4.77 6.85 -8.71
CA LEU A 140 4.97 7.84 -7.66
C LEU A 140 4.68 7.27 -6.25
N ARG A 141 3.91 6.19 -6.12
CA ARG A 141 3.64 5.59 -4.80
C ARG A 141 4.90 4.99 -4.19
N GLU A 142 5.72 4.30 -4.98
CA GLU A 142 7.01 3.75 -4.55
C GLU A 142 7.97 4.86 -4.06
N ILE A 143 7.99 5.98 -4.80
CA ILE A 143 8.77 7.17 -4.40
C ILE A 143 8.19 7.77 -3.12
N PHE A 144 6.87 7.88 -3.02
CA PHE A 144 6.19 8.46 -1.87
C PHE A 144 6.44 7.63 -0.61
N ASN A 145 6.31 6.30 -0.66
CA ASN A 145 6.55 5.42 0.48
C ASN A 145 8.00 5.57 0.98
N LEU A 146 8.98 5.58 0.08
CA LEU A 146 10.39 5.80 0.42
C LEU A 146 10.62 7.19 1.03
N ALA A 147 10.09 8.24 0.40
CA ALA A 147 10.27 9.61 0.86
C ALA A 147 9.56 9.89 2.19
N ALA A 148 8.37 9.33 2.40
CA ALA A 148 7.61 9.44 3.63
C ALA A 148 8.28 8.70 4.78
N SER A 149 8.85 7.51 4.53
CA SER A 149 9.59 6.75 5.55
C SER A 149 10.83 7.50 6.02
N ILE A 150 11.68 7.93 5.08
CA ILE A 150 12.90 8.70 5.39
C ILE A 150 12.54 10.05 6.02
N GLY A 151 11.52 10.73 5.49
CA GLY A 151 11.06 12.01 6.03
C GLY A 151 10.51 11.89 7.45
N GLY A 152 9.79 10.81 7.74
CA GLY A 152 9.30 10.48 9.08
C GLY A 152 10.45 10.36 10.08
N GLU A 153 11.45 9.55 9.76
CA GLU A 153 12.63 9.34 10.62
C GLU A 153 13.45 10.63 10.84
N ILE A 154 13.52 11.52 9.85
CA ILE A 154 14.21 12.81 10.00
C ILE A 154 13.45 13.76 10.96
N ILE A 155 12.11 13.73 10.93
CA ILE A 155 11.27 14.65 11.71
C ILE A 155 11.05 14.13 13.14
N LEU A 156 10.79 12.84 13.27
CA LEU A 156 10.50 12.13 14.52
C LEU A 156 11.30 10.83 14.51
N PRO A 157 12.57 10.86 14.94
CA PRO A 157 13.43 9.69 14.91
C PRO A 157 12.90 8.60 15.84
N ASP A 158 12.58 7.44 15.28
CA ASP A 158 12.21 6.23 16.01
C ASP A 158 13.14 5.05 15.71
N GLY A 159 14.10 5.24 14.79
CA GLY A 159 15.06 4.24 14.34
C GLY A 159 14.59 3.44 13.13
N SER A 160 13.39 3.68 12.61
CA SER A 160 12.80 2.98 11.46
C SER A 160 12.91 3.82 10.17
N TRP A 161 13.95 3.51 9.38
CA TRP A 161 14.24 4.24 8.13
C TRP A 161 13.33 3.84 6.96
N PHE A 162 12.62 2.72 7.08
CA PHE A 162 11.80 2.12 6.03
C PHE A 162 10.49 1.60 6.61
N ALA A 163 9.39 1.80 5.90
CA ALA A 163 8.06 1.33 6.27
C ALA A 163 7.26 0.87 5.03
N GLY A 164 6.04 0.36 5.27
CA GLY A 164 5.11 -0.05 4.22
C GLY A 164 5.34 -1.46 3.69
N ASP A 165 4.65 -1.78 2.59
CA ASP A 165 4.68 -3.12 1.99
C ASP A 165 6.08 -3.51 1.50
N GLU A 166 6.81 -2.55 0.94
CA GLU A 166 8.16 -2.79 0.42
C GLU A 166 9.15 -3.18 1.52
N TYR A 167 9.02 -2.56 2.70
CA TYR A 167 9.79 -2.93 3.89
C TYR A 167 9.46 -4.35 4.36
N HIS A 168 8.17 -4.69 4.45
CA HIS A 168 7.73 -6.03 4.86
C HIS A 168 8.18 -7.11 3.86
N ILE A 169 8.25 -6.80 2.57
CA ILE A 169 8.80 -7.71 1.56
C ILE A 169 10.30 -7.93 1.80
N SER A 170 11.08 -6.86 2.06
CA SER A 170 12.50 -7.00 2.40
C SER A 170 12.71 -7.91 3.61
N GLN A 171 11.94 -7.71 4.69
CA GLN A 171 12.05 -8.53 5.90
C GLN A 171 11.66 -9.99 5.67
N ALA A 172 10.57 -10.24 4.96
CA ALA A 172 10.13 -11.60 4.65
C ALA A 172 11.13 -12.37 3.77
N LEU A 173 11.91 -11.66 2.94
CA LEU A 173 12.99 -12.24 2.13
C LEU A 173 14.34 -12.32 2.87
N ASN A 174 14.40 -11.93 4.14
CA ASN A 174 15.64 -11.81 4.92
C ASN A 174 16.70 -10.91 4.23
N LEU A 175 16.26 -9.86 3.54
CA LEU A 175 17.12 -8.86 2.93
C LEU A 175 17.28 -7.66 3.86
N TRP A 176 18.28 -6.81 3.58
CA TRP A 176 18.37 -5.52 4.25
C TRP A 176 17.10 -4.70 3.98
N GLU A 177 16.57 -4.06 5.01
CA GLU A 177 15.24 -3.42 5.02
C GLU A 177 15.04 -2.43 3.87
N GLY A 178 16.10 -1.70 3.50
CA GLY A 178 16.08 -0.74 2.40
C GLY A 178 16.19 -1.34 1.00
N THR A 179 16.43 -2.64 0.84
CA THR A 179 16.71 -3.25 -0.47
C THR A 179 15.56 -3.07 -1.45
N VAL A 180 14.35 -3.50 -1.09
CA VAL A 180 13.17 -3.37 -1.95
C VAL A 180 12.66 -1.92 -2.02
N PRO A 181 12.51 -1.18 -0.90
CA PRO A 181 12.08 0.23 -0.95
C PRO A 181 12.97 1.12 -1.80
N ILE A 182 14.30 1.01 -1.68
CA ILE A 182 15.23 1.84 -2.46
C ILE A 182 15.22 1.41 -3.93
N ALA A 183 15.22 0.11 -4.23
CA ALA A 183 15.18 -0.37 -5.60
C ALA A 183 13.92 0.10 -6.34
N LEU A 184 12.74 -0.07 -5.72
CA LEU A 184 11.47 0.38 -6.31
C LEU A 184 11.37 1.91 -6.36
N GLY A 185 11.87 2.62 -5.35
CA GLY A 185 11.94 4.08 -5.36
C GLY A 185 12.81 4.62 -6.50
N ILE A 186 13.98 4.01 -6.77
CA ILE A 186 14.86 4.40 -7.90
C ILE A 186 14.19 4.12 -9.25
N LEU A 187 13.55 2.95 -9.39
CA LEU A 187 12.80 2.61 -10.61
C LEU A 187 11.64 3.59 -10.83
N GLY A 188 10.88 3.89 -9.79
CA GLY A 188 9.77 4.83 -9.84
C GLY A 188 10.24 6.25 -10.17
N MET A 189 11.35 6.68 -9.59
CA MET A 189 11.98 7.98 -9.89
C MET A 189 12.43 8.06 -11.34
N THR A 190 13.08 7.01 -11.86
CA THR A 190 13.50 6.92 -13.26
C THR A 190 12.32 6.99 -14.21
N ALA A 191 11.26 6.23 -13.94
CA ALA A 191 10.01 6.25 -14.70
C ALA A 191 9.36 7.64 -14.69
N SER A 192 9.25 8.25 -13.51
CA SER A 192 8.63 9.57 -13.34
C SER A 192 9.43 10.67 -14.04
N PHE A 193 10.77 10.63 -13.95
CA PHE A 193 11.62 11.55 -14.70
C PHE A 193 11.49 11.38 -16.20
N TYR A 194 11.39 10.15 -16.69
CA TYR A 194 11.15 9.89 -18.10
C TYR A 194 9.82 10.51 -18.55
N ILE A 195 8.73 10.31 -17.81
CA ILE A 195 7.42 10.88 -18.14
C ILE A 195 7.50 12.41 -18.17
N VAL A 196 8.01 13.04 -17.10
CA VAL A 196 8.03 14.50 -16.98
C VAL A 196 8.93 15.15 -18.02
N PHE A 197 10.16 14.66 -18.18
CA PHE A 197 11.15 15.35 -19.01
C PHE A 197 11.18 14.92 -20.47
N LYS A 198 10.75 13.70 -20.79
CA LYS A 198 10.75 13.20 -22.18
C LYS A 198 9.38 13.21 -22.84
N ILE A 199 8.30 13.00 -22.09
CA ILE A 199 6.95 12.92 -22.68
C ILE A 199 6.21 14.26 -22.59
N ILE A 200 6.26 14.92 -21.43
CA ILE A 200 5.51 16.17 -21.24
C ILE A 200 6.24 17.35 -21.91
N PRO A 201 5.52 18.20 -22.68
CA PRO A 201 6.11 19.38 -23.30
C PRO A 201 6.77 20.31 -22.29
N GLN A 202 7.97 20.82 -22.59
CA GLN A 202 8.77 21.67 -21.70
C GLN A 202 7.98 22.84 -21.08
N LYS A 203 7.10 23.47 -21.87
CA LYS A 203 6.27 24.60 -21.42
C LYS A 203 5.28 24.24 -20.29
N LEU A 204 4.91 22.97 -20.17
CA LEU A 204 3.92 22.48 -19.20
C LEU A 204 4.55 21.76 -18.00
N GLN A 205 5.86 21.45 -18.05
CA GLN A 205 6.52 20.63 -17.04
C GLN A 205 6.41 21.23 -15.64
N LEU A 206 6.70 22.52 -15.48
CA LEU A 206 6.63 23.18 -14.17
C LEU A 206 5.19 23.19 -13.63
N THR A 207 4.21 23.57 -14.47
CA THR A 207 2.80 23.57 -14.09
C THR A 207 2.33 22.17 -13.71
N PHE A 208 2.78 21.15 -14.43
CA PHE A 208 2.46 19.76 -14.17
C PHE A 208 3.01 19.30 -12.82
N VAL A 209 4.28 19.56 -12.52
CA VAL A 209 4.90 19.20 -11.24
C VAL A 209 4.22 19.91 -10.07
N LEU A 210 3.99 21.24 -10.18
CA LEU A 210 3.33 22.01 -9.12
C LEU A 210 1.89 21.56 -8.88
N SER A 211 1.15 21.31 -9.96
CA SER A 211 -0.23 20.82 -9.91
C SER A 211 -0.30 19.40 -9.38
N GLY A 212 0.69 18.56 -9.71
CA GLY A 212 0.86 17.21 -9.16
C GLY A 212 1.08 17.23 -7.66
N MET A 213 1.97 18.11 -7.18
CA MET A 213 2.27 18.27 -5.75
C MET A 213 1.04 18.77 -4.97
N LEU A 214 0.44 19.88 -5.40
CA LEU A 214 -0.76 20.42 -4.77
C LEU A 214 -1.93 19.43 -4.83
N GLY A 215 -2.16 18.83 -5.99
CA GLY A 215 -3.22 17.87 -6.21
C GLY A 215 -3.02 16.54 -5.49
N GLY A 216 -1.77 16.17 -5.18
CA GLY A 216 -1.39 15.02 -4.37
C GLY A 216 -1.66 15.26 -2.89
N ILE A 217 -1.19 16.38 -2.35
CA ILE A 217 -1.45 16.78 -0.95
C ILE A 217 -2.95 16.93 -0.70
N MET A 218 -3.65 17.71 -1.53
CA MET A 218 -5.10 17.87 -1.40
C MET A 218 -5.84 16.53 -1.59
N GLY A 219 -5.38 15.69 -2.53
CA GLY A 219 -5.95 14.36 -2.75
C GLY A 219 -5.81 13.46 -1.53
N TYR A 220 -4.63 13.44 -0.91
CA TYR A 220 -4.34 12.68 0.30
C TYR A 220 -5.23 13.13 1.46
N VAL A 221 -5.28 14.44 1.74
CA VAL A 221 -6.09 14.99 2.83
C VAL A 221 -7.58 14.69 2.60
N LEU A 222 -8.07 14.93 1.38
CA LEU A 222 -9.46 14.72 1.03
C LEU A 222 -9.85 13.24 1.12
N TRP A 223 -8.98 12.33 0.68
CA TRP A 223 -9.24 10.89 0.78
C TRP A 223 -9.12 10.38 2.21
N MET A 224 -7.98 10.58 2.87
CA MET A 224 -7.67 9.95 4.16
C MET A 224 -8.45 10.54 5.33
N HIS A 225 -8.83 11.84 5.29
CA HIS A 225 -9.50 12.50 6.42
C HIS A 225 -10.98 12.83 6.19
N ILE A 226 -11.44 12.94 4.94
CA ILE A 226 -12.79 13.48 4.66
C ILE A 226 -13.69 12.43 3.99
N ILE A 227 -13.27 11.91 2.85
CA ILE A 227 -14.13 11.07 1.99
C ILE A 227 -13.97 9.59 2.31
N GLY A 228 -12.74 9.09 2.38
CA GLY A 228 -12.45 7.68 2.63
C GLY A 228 -13.19 7.13 3.83
N PRO A 229 -13.04 7.73 5.04
CA PRO A 229 -13.72 7.28 6.26
C PRO A 229 -15.26 7.37 6.22
N LYS A 230 -15.84 8.08 5.26
CA LYS A 230 -17.31 8.19 5.09
C LYS A 230 -17.88 7.15 4.13
N ILE A 231 -17.07 6.66 3.19
CA ILE A 231 -17.51 5.72 2.15
C ILE A 231 -17.17 4.29 2.54
N LEU A 232 -15.95 4.08 3.05
CA LEU A 232 -15.44 2.77 3.43
C LEU A 232 -15.15 2.77 4.94
N PRO A 233 -15.30 1.59 5.58
CA PRO A 233 -15.02 1.43 7.00
C PRO A 233 -13.54 1.67 7.33
#